data_AF-A0A7J3XM24-F1
#
_entry.id   AF-A0A7J3XM24-F1
#
_cell.length_a   1.000
_cell.length_b   1.000
_cell.length_c   1.000
_cell.angle_alpha   90.00
_cell.angle_beta   90.00
_cell.angle_gamma   90.00
#
_symmetry.space_group_name_H-M   'P 1'
#
loop_
_entity.id
_entity.type
_entity.pdbx_description
1 polymer ?
#
loop_
_entity_poly.entity_id
_entity_poly.type
_entity_poly.pdbx_seq_one_letter_code
_entity_poly.pdbx_strand_id
1 'polypeptide(L)'
;MLCLAGIPCIYAFWVLATWAPTIFIEMGIGNVMISSLLASIIGIAAVPSLISIGYLSDALKRKGISRKLIVVLDIALMSVFLFLFGYALPTNSSLVSLISFYTVISLLYWGFVAPLYALLQEMIPSRLHGTAFGLMNGIHFTGSLISPWLTGLLRDLTGNFVWSVYIPAVMLIFSSFAVALISPAFSFRERGSKALAHP
;
A
#
# COMPACT_ATOMS: atom_id res chain seq x y z
N MET A 1 3.30 -14.14 -8.74
CA MET A 1 1.99 -13.67 -8.22
C MET A 1 2.16 -12.58 -7.18
N LEU A 2 2.90 -12.78 -6.07
CA LEU A 2 3.11 -11.75 -5.03
C LEU A 2 3.70 -10.45 -5.60
N CYS A 3 4.74 -10.52 -6.43
CA CYS A 3 5.35 -9.32 -7.04
C CYS A 3 4.43 -8.60 -8.04
N LEU A 4 3.41 -9.25 -8.60
CA LEU A 4 2.47 -8.57 -9.50
C LEU A 4 1.40 -7.81 -8.70
N ALA A 5 1.06 -8.31 -7.50
CA ALA A 5 0.06 -7.70 -6.65
C ALA A 5 0.52 -6.34 -6.07
N GLY A 6 1.82 -6.08 -5.95
CA GLY A 6 2.30 -4.77 -5.51
C GLY A 6 2.29 -3.67 -6.57
N ILE A 7 2.04 -4.00 -7.85
CA ILE A 7 1.93 -2.99 -8.92
C ILE A 7 0.78 -2.01 -8.64
N PRO A 8 -0.46 -2.45 -8.35
CA PRO A 8 -1.54 -1.56 -7.91
C PRO A 8 -1.22 -0.67 -6.71
N CYS A 9 -0.46 -1.17 -5.73
CA CYS A 9 -0.07 -0.38 -4.55
C CYS A 9 0.85 0.78 -4.93
N ILE A 10 1.86 0.52 -5.76
CA ILE A 10 2.75 1.57 -6.26
C ILE A 10 2.02 2.51 -7.21
N TYR A 11 1.16 2.00 -8.08
CA TYR A 11 0.33 2.83 -8.96
C TYR A 11 -0.49 3.83 -8.13
N ALA A 12 -1.22 3.35 -7.11
CA ALA A 12 -2.05 4.19 -6.24
C ALA A 12 -1.22 5.24 -5.50
N PHE A 13 -0.05 4.85 -4.98
CA PHE A 13 0.87 5.77 -4.33
C PHE A 13 1.31 6.89 -5.25
N TRP A 14 1.69 6.59 -6.49
CA TRP A 14 2.16 7.61 -7.42
C TRP A 14 1.06 8.49 -7.99
N VAL A 15 -0.19 8.00 -8.09
CA VAL A 15 -1.34 8.89 -8.34
C VAL A 15 -1.39 9.98 -7.27
N LEU A 16 -1.38 9.58 -5.99
CA LEU A 16 -1.51 10.50 -4.87
C LEU A 16 -0.25 11.36 -4.68
N ALA A 17 0.94 10.77 -4.73
CA ALA A 17 2.20 11.50 -4.53
C ALA A 17 2.41 12.58 -5.60
N THR A 18 2.02 12.32 -6.86
CA THR A 18 2.17 13.31 -7.93
C THR A 18 1.05 14.34 -7.94
N TRP A 19 -0.21 13.92 -7.75
CA TRP A 19 -1.36 14.77 -8.00
C TRP A 19 -2.04 15.32 -6.73
N ALA A 20 -1.67 14.89 -5.53
CA ALA A 20 -2.27 15.39 -4.28
C ALA A 20 -2.25 16.91 -4.14
N PRO A 21 -1.14 17.64 -4.43
CA PRO A 21 -1.15 19.11 -4.35
C PRO A 21 -2.23 19.72 -5.26
N THR A 22 -2.33 19.25 -6.51
CA THR A 22 -3.31 19.73 -7.48
C THR A 22 -4.73 19.37 -7.08
N ILE A 23 -4.95 18.12 -6.61
CA ILE A 23 -6.25 17.68 -6.08
C ILE A 23 -6.69 18.63 -4.95
N PHE A 24 -5.82 18.95 -4.00
CA PHE A 24 -6.17 19.83 -2.90
C PHE A 24 -6.46 21.27 -3.35
N ILE A 25 -5.68 21.81 -4.29
CA ILE A 25 -5.95 23.14 -4.88
C ILE A 25 -7.34 23.16 -5.52
N GLU A 26 -7.70 22.14 -6.30
CA GLU A 26 -9.01 22.05 -6.97
C GLU A 26 -10.17 21.86 -5.99
N MET A 27 -9.92 21.25 -4.85
CA MET A 27 -10.89 21.18 -3.74
C MET A 27 -11.00 22.50 -2.97
N GLY A 28 -10.35 23.57 -3.43
CA GLY A 28 -10.37 24.89 -2.80
C GLY A 28 -9.48 25.01 -1.56
N ILE A 29 -8.52 24.10 -1.39
CA ILE A 29 -7.70 24.01 -0.18
C ILE A 29 -6.48 24.92 -0.29
N GLY A 30 -6.70 26.18 0.10
CA GLY A 30 -5.64 27.17 0.26
C GLY A 30 -4.83 27.40 -1.01
N ASN A 31 -3.63 27.96 -0.83
CA ASN A 31 -2.68 28.18 -1.92
C ASN A 31 -1.77 26.97 -2.13
N VAL A 32 -0.90 27.05 -3.14
CA VAL A 32 0.08 26.00 -3.49
C VAL A 32 0.89 25.51 -2.28
N MET A 33 1.27 26.41 -1.37
CA MET A 33 2.05 26.06 -0.18
C MET A 33 1.28 25.14 0.75
N ILE A 34 0.03 25.50 1.12
CA ILE A 34 -0.80 24.70 2.04
C ILE A 34 -1.11 23.33 1.42
N SER A 35 -1.53 23.31 0.16
CA SER A 35 -1.81 22.06 -0.55
C SER A 35 -0.59 21.14 -0.67
N SER A 36 0.60 21.70 -0.88
CA SER A 36 1.85 20.92 -0.93
C SER A 36 2.24 20.39 0.45
N LEU A 37 2.04 21.16 1.51
CA LEU A 37 2.26 20.70 2.89
C LEU A 37 1.32 19.54 3.25
N LEU A 38 0.04 19.62 2.86
CA LEU A 38 -0.89 18.52 3.05
C LEU A 38 -0.49 17.30 2.22
N ALA A 39 -0.06 17.49 0.97
CA ALA A 39 0.44 16.37 0.15
C ALA A 39 1.64 15.67 0.80
N SER A 40 2.51 16.41 1.50
CA SER A 40 3.69 15.85 2.19
C SER A 40 3.36 14.85 3.31
N ILE A 41 2.10 14.79 3.78
CA ILE A 41 1.62 13.78 4.73
C ILE A 41 1.97 12.37 4.24
N ILE A 42 1.94 12.13 2.93
CA ILE A 42 2.29 10.81 2.38
C ILE A 42 3.73 10.42 2.69
N GLY A 43 4.67 11.37 2.71
CA GLY A 43 6.06 11.11 3.09
C GLY A 43 6.22 11.00 4.61
N ILE A 44 5.56 11.89 5.37
CA ILE A 44 5.64 11.92 6.84
C ILE A 44 5.05 10.64 7.45
N ALA A 45 3.98 10.09 6.86
CA ALA A 45 3.32 8.86 7.30
C ALA A 45 4.23 7.62 7.22
N ALA A 46 5.31 7.67 6.44
CA ALA A 46 6.22 6.54 6.25
C ALA A 46 6.83 6.05 7.56
N VAL A 47 7.42 6.96 8.33
CA VAL A 47 8.15 6.63 9.57
C VAL A 47 7.23 5.96 10.61
N PRO A 48 6.12 6.57 11.05
CA PRO A 48 5.27 5.97 12.07
C PRO A 48 4.62 4.67 11.58
N SER A 49 4.24 4.60 10.30
CA SER A 49 3.57 3.41 9.78
C SER A 49 4.52 2.21 9.66
N LEU A 50 5.72 2.39 9.08
CA LEU A 50 6.71 1.33 8.95
C LEU A 50 7.09 0.75 10.32
N ILE A 51 7.28 1.61 11.32
CA ILE A 51 7.63 1.21 12.68
C ILE A 51 6.46 0.45 13.31
N SER A 52 5.27 1.06 13.35
CA SER A 52 4.11 0.50 14.07
C SER A 52 3.62 -0.80 13.45
N ILE A 53 3.46 -0.86 12.12
CA ILE A 53 2.98 -2.06 11.43
C ILE A 53 4.08 -3.14 11.37
N GLY A 54 5.36 -2.75 11.31
CA GLY A 54 6.47 -3.68 11.47
C GLY A 54 6.42 -4.42 12.81
N TYR A 55 6.33 -3.68 13.92
CA TYR A 55 6.20 -4.27 15.26
C TYR A 55 4.91 -5.08 15.42
N LEU A 56 3.77 -4.58 14.91
CA LEU A 56 2.50 -5.29 14.95
C LEU A 56 2.58 -6.61 14.19
N SER A 57 3.18 -6.61 13.01
CA SER A 57 3.36 -7.80 12.18
C SER A 57 4.18 -8.88 12.88
N ASP A 58 5.28 -8.50 13.53
CA ASP A 58 6.10 -9.43 14.29
C ASP A 58 5.38 -9.95 15.54
N ALA A 59 4.66 -9.09 16.25
CA ALA A 59 3.87 -9.48 17.41
C ALA A 59 2.74 -10.46 17.05
N LEU A 60 2.03 -10.21 15.95
CA LEU A 60 0.97 -11.08 15.44
C LEU A 60 1.53 -12.41 14.94
N LYS A 61 2.70 -12.39 14.29
CA LYS A 61 3.39 -13.62 13.87
C LYS A 61 3.74 -14.52 15.06
N ARG A 62 4.21 -13.96 16.18
CA ARG A 62 4.48 -14.72 17.42
C ARG A 62 3.22 -15.35 18.01
N LYS A 63 2.04 -14.78 17.73
CA LYS A 63 0.73 -15.32 18.11
C LYS A 63 0.14 -16.29 17.09
N GLY A 64 0.88 -16.66 16.04
CA GLY A 64 0.45 -17.59 15.00
C GLY A 64 -0.36 -16.97 13.85
N ILE A 65 -0.51 -15.64 13.81
CA ILE A 65 -1.20 -14.94 12.73
C ILE A 65 -0.21 -14.69 11.59
N SER A 66 -0.58 -15.10 10.37
CA SER A 66 0.29 -14.94 9.19
C SER A 66 0.44 -13.47 8.79
N ARG A 67 1.66 -13.05 8.44
CA ARG A 67 1.94 -11.73 7.84
C ARG A 67 1.16 -11.49 6.55
N LYS A 68 0.82 -12.57 5.83
CA LYS A 68 -0.06 -12.53 4.66
C LYS A 68 -1.42 -11.91 4.98
N LEU A 69 -2.03 -12.25 6.12
CA LEU A 69 -3.33 -11.70 6.51
C LEU A 69 -3.24 -10.19 6.70
N ILE A 70 -2.16 -9.72 7.30
CA ILE A 70 -1.90 -8.28 7.50
C ILE A 70 -1.82 -7.57 6.16
N VAL A 71 -1.02 -8.09 5.22
CA VAL A 71 -0.90 -7.52 3.87
C VAL A 71 -2.24 -7.47 3.14
N VAL A 72 -3.03 -8.55 3.20
CA VAL A 72 -4.35 -8.62 2.54
C VAL A 72 -5.32 -7.59 3.11
N LEU A 73 -5.42 -7.51 4.44
CA LEU A 73 -6.30 -6.58 5.14
C LEU A 73 -5.88 -5.12 4.89
N ASP A 74 -4.59 -4.85 4.88
CA ASP A 74 -4.05 -3.51 4.66
C ASP A 74 -4.35 -3.01 3.23
N ILE A 75 -4.09 -3.84 2.21
CA ILE A 75 -4.43 -3.54 0.82
C ILE A 75 -5.94 -3.36 0.64
N ALA A 76 -6.76 -4.20 1.27
CA ALA A 76 -8.21 -4.09 1.22
C ALA A 76 -8.71 -2.78 1.87
N LEU A 77 -8.15 -2.43 3.03
CA LEU A 77 -8.51 -1.20 3.73
C LEU A 77 -8.06 0.03 2.93
N MET A 78 -6.88 -0.02 2.31
CA MET A 78 -6.38 1.04 1.43
C MET A 78 -7.33 1.27 0.24
N SER A 79 -7.85 0.19 -0.36
CA SER A 79 -8.88 0.26 -1.39
C SER A 79 -10.14 0.98 -0.90
N VAL A 80 -10.67 0.59 0.28
CA VAL A 80 -11.86 1.21 0.88
C VAL A 80 -11.64 2.72 1.09
N PHE A 81 -10.52 3.11 1.68
CA PHE A 81 -10.23 4.53 1.91
C PHE A 81 -10.01 5.32 0.61
N LEU A 82 -9.48 4.71 -0.44
CA LEU A 82 -9.44 5.32 -1.78
C LEU A 82 -10.83 5.52 -2.36
N PHE A 83 -11.77 4.57 -2.18
CA PHE A 83 -13.17 4.78 -2.57
C PHE A 83 -13.81 5.93 -1.79
N LEU A 84 -13.58 6.01 -0.48
CA LEU A 84 -14.05 7.11 0.35
C LEU A 84 -13.46 8.45 -0.07
N PHE A 85 -12.17 8.49 -0.39
CA PHE A 85 -11.50 9.68 -0.89
C PHE A 85 -12.06 10.11 -2.26
N GLY A 86 -12.20 9.18 -3.20
CA GLY A 86 -12.77 9.45 -4.52
C GLY A 86 -14.23 9.91 -4.46
N TYR A 87 -15.02 9.36 -3.53
CA TYR A 87 -16.39 9.81 -3.26
C TYR A 87 -16.44 11.21 -2.65
N ALA A 88 -15.47 11.56 -1.79
CA ALA A 88 -15.42 12.85 -1.12
C ALA A 88 -15.09 14.03 -2.06
N LEU A 89 -14.40 13.76 -3.19
CA LEU A 89 -14.01 14.80 -4.15
C LEU A 89 -15.21 15.55 -4.77
N PRO A 90 -16.26 14.89 -5.31
CA PRO A 90 -17.40 15.60 -5.89
C PRO A 90 -18.44 16.08 -4.87
N THR A 91 -18.43 15.59 -3.63
CA THR A 91 -19.53 15.80 -2.67
C THR A 91 -19.39 17.04 -1.78
N ASN A 92 -18.50 17.99 -2.10
CA ASN A 92 -18.17 19.13 -1.23
C ASN A 92 -17.88 18.69 0.22
N SER A 93 -17.19 17.55 0.38
CA SER A 93 -16.90 17.01 1.70
C SER A 93 -16.02 17.96 2.51
N SER A 94 -16.14 17.88 3.84
CA SER A 94 -15.32 18.71 4.72
C SER A 94 -13.83 18.48 4.49
N LEU A 95 -13.03 19.53 4.64
CA LEU A 95 -11.58 19.47 4.56
C LEU A 95 -10.99 18.41 5.51
N VAL A 96 -11.57 18.31 6.70
CA VAL A 96 -11.18 17.31 7.70
C VAL A 96 -11.36 15.90 7.16
N SER A 97 -12.46 15.61 6.45
CA SER A 97 -12.70 14.30 5.86
C SER A 97 -11.66 13.97 4.78
N LEU A 98 -11.39 14.90 3.86
CA LEU A 98 -10.40 14.71 2.79
C LEU A 98 -8.99 14.44 3.34
N ILE A 99 -8.55 15.26 4.30
CA ILE A 99 -7.25 15.09 4.96
C ILE A 99 -7.20 13.77 5.73
N SER A 100 -8.28 13.42 6.44
CA SER A 100 -8.34 12.17 7.21
C SER A 100 -8.22 10.94 6.31
N PHE A 101 -8.97 10.89 5.20
CA PHE A 101 -8.88 9.79 4.25
C PHE A 101 -7.49 9.73 3.61
N TYR A 102 -6.95 10.87 3.15
CA TYR A 102 -5.60 10.92 2.58
C TYR A 102 -4.52 10.46 3.56
N THR A 103 -4.63 10.86 4.83
CA THR A 103 -3.71 10.45 5.90
C THR A 103 -3.79 8.95 6.14
N VAL A 104 -4.99 8.38 6.22
CA VAL A 104 -5.17 6.94 6.40
C VAL A 104 -4.62 6.17 5.19
N ILE A 105 -4.90 6.59 3.95
CA ILE A 105 -4.33 5.96 2.75
C ILE A 105 -2.80 5.98 2.80
N SER A 106 -2.22 7.11 3.21
CA SER A 106 -0.77 7.27 3.36
C SER A 106 -0.18 6.31 4.39
N LEU A 107 -0.85 6.17 5.54
CA LEU A 107 -0.44 5.22 6.57
C LEU A 107 -0.53 3.78 6.08
N LEU A 108 -1.63 3.40 5.42
CA LEU A 108 -1.83 2.03 4.91
C LEU A 108 -0.82 1.69 3.80
N TYR A 109 -0.51 2.64 2.91
CA TYR A 109 0.52 2.44 1.89
C TYR A 109 1.89 2.12 2.52
N TRP A 110 2.30 2.82 3.56
CA TRP A 110 3.57 2.50 4.22
C TRP A 110 3.46 1.29 5.15
N GLY A 111 2.25 0.98 5.61
CA GLY A 111 1.95 -0.14 6.50
C GLY A 111 2.20 -1.48 5.84
N PHE A 112 1.83 -1.65 4.56
CA PHE A 112 1.91 -2.96 3.92
C PHE A 112 3.34 -3.33 3.54
N VAL A 113 4.23 -2.34 3.42
CA VAL A 113 5.61 -2.51 2.97
C VAL A 113 6.38 -3.47 3.89
N ALA A 114 6.48 -3.17 5.18
CA ALA A 114 7.23 -4.00 6.13
C ALA A 114 6.78 -5.48 6.15
N PRO A 115 5.48 -5.82 6.34
CA PRO A 115 5.02 -7.21 6.33
C PRO A 115 5.16 -7.88 4.96
N LEU A 116 5.07 -7.14 3.85
CA LEU A 116 5.26 -7.70 2.51
C LEU A 116 6.69 -8.16 2.27
N TYR A 117 7.69 -7.33 2.59
CA TYR A 117 9.09 -7.70 2.43
C TYR A 117 9.47 -8.85 3.39
N ALA A 118 8.95 -8.83 4.62
CA ALA A 118 9.12 -9.92 5.56
C ALA A 118 8.47 -11.23 5.07
N LEU A 119 7.29 -11.16 4.45
CA LEU A 119 6.63 -12.31 3.83
C LEU A 119 7.45 -12.88 2.66
N LEU A 120 8.05 -12.03 1.83
CA LEU A 120 8.92 -12.46 0.73
C LEU A 120 10.14 -13.24 1.25
N GLN A 121 10.76 -12.78 2.35
CA GLN A 121 11.91 -13.44 2.96
C GLN A 121 11.60 -14.85 3.46
N GLU A 122 10.35 -15.12 3.86
CA GLU A 122 9.90 -16.45 4.30
C GLU A 122 9.81 -17.44 3.14
N MET A 123 9.63 -16.94 1.91
CA MET A 123 9.43 -17.75 0.71
C MET A 123 10.75 -18.02 -0.04
N ILE A 124 11.82 -17.30 0.29
CA ILE A 124 13.05 -17.26 -0.51
C ILE A 124 14.27 -17.54 0.37
N PRO A 125 15.24 -18.36 -0.10
CA PRO A 125 16.50 -18.58 0.61
C PRO A 125 17.24 -17.27 0.91
N SER A 126 17.87 -17.18 2.09
CA SER A 126 18.58 -15.97 2.58
C SER A 126 19.61 -15.41 1.59
N ARG A 127 20.33 -16.29 0.88
CA ARG A 127 21.32 -15.91 -0.15
C ARG A 127 20.75 -15.11 -1.33
N LEU A 128 19.43 -15.16 -1.55
CA LEU A 128 18.73 -14.52 -2.66
C LEU A 128 17.87 -13.32 -2.23
N HIS A 129 17.86 -12.95 -0.94
CA HIS A 129 16.99 -11.87 -0.45
C HIS A 129 17.22 -10.54 -1.18
N GLY A 130 18.48 -10.15 -1.42
CA GLY A 130 18.80 -8.92 -2.15
C GLY A 130 18.25 -8.92 -3.58
N THR A 131 18.46 -10.00 -4.33
CA THR A 131 17.93 -10.15 -5.70
C THR A 131 16.40 -10.16 -5.70
N ALA A 132 15.78 -10.86 -4.76
CA ALA A 132 14.34 -10.93 -4.65
C ALA A 132 13.71 -9.57 -4.35
N PHE A 133 14.31 -8.79 -3.44
CA PHE A 133 13.87 -7.43 -3.15
C PHE A 133 14.01 -6.50 -4.35
N GLY A 134 15.16 -6.54 -5.03
CA GLY A 134 15.39 -5.74 -6.24
C GLY A 134 14.38 -6.07 -7.33
N LEU A 135 14.15 -7.37 -7.60
CA LEU A 135 13.20 -7.82 -8.60
C LEU A 135 11.76 -7.43 -8.23
N MET A 136 11.36 -7.66 -6.98
CA MET A 136 10.03 -7.28 -6.50
C MET A 136 9.81 -5.77 -6.63
N ASN A 137 10.78 -4.95 -6.19
CA ASN A 137 10.71 -3.51 -6.28
C ASN A 137 10.64 -3.02 -7.73
N GLY A 138 11.51 -3.55 -8.60
CA GLY A 138 11.51 -3.22 -10.04
C GLY A 138 10.19 -3.55 -10.72
N ILE A 139 9.59 -4.71 -10.42
CA ILE A 139 8.27 -5.07 -10.92
C ILE A 139 7.21 -4.09 -10.39
N HIS A 140 7.19 -3.80 -9.09
CA HIS A 140 6.20 -2.88 -8.53
C HIS A 140 6.29 -1.48 -9.14
N PHE A 141 7.50 -0.98 -9.38
CA PHE A 141 7.75 0.32 -9.97
C PHE A 141 7.20 0.47 -11.38
N THR A 142 6.90 -0.61 -12.11
CA THR A 142 6.20 -0.50 -13.39
C THR A 142 4.88 0.28 -13.30
N GLY A 143 4.19 0.21 -12.15
CA GLY A 143 2.98 0.99 -11.90
C GLY A 143 3.20 2.50 -11.90
N SER A 144 4.40 2.97 -11.49
CA SER A 144 4.72 4.40 -11.42
C SER A 144 4.94 5.05 -12.78
N LEU A 145 5.28 4.26 -13.82
CA LEU A 145 5.45 4.81 -15.16
C LEU A 145 4.10 5.22 -15.76
N ILE A 146 3.06 4.46 -15.46
CA ILE A 146 1.73 4.63 -16.06
C ILE A 146 0.88 5.60 -15.25
N SER A 147 1.00 5.58 -13.91
CA SER A 147 0.05 6.27 -13.04
C SER A 147 -0.04 7.80 -13.26
N PRO A 148 1.06 8.57 -13.40
CA PRO A 148 0.94 10.02 -13.52
C PRO A 148 0.37 10.42 -14.88
N TRP A 149 0.83 9.76 -15.95
CA TRP A 149 0.36 9.99 -17.31
C TRP A 149 -1.13 9.67 -17.46
N LEU A 150 -1.56 8.49 -16.99
CA LEU A 150 -2.96 8.08 -17.08
C LEU A 150 -3.85 8.98 -16.20
N THR A 151 -3.37 9.39 -15.03
CA THR A 151 -4.10 10.34 -14.17
C THR A 151 -4.30 11.70 -14.84
N GLY A 152 -3.26 12.24 -15.49
CA GLY A 152 -3.35 13.49 -16.24
C GLY A 152 -4.35 13.38 -17.39
N LEU A 153 -4.25 12.31 -18.19
CA LEU A 153 -5.19 12.05 -19.29
C LEU A 153 -6.64 11.98 -18.80
N LEU A 154 -6.91 11.27 -17.69
CA LEU A 154 -8.24 11.19 -17.10
C LEU A 154 -8.72 12.55 -16.60
N ARG A 155 -7.83 13.33 -15.99
CA ARG A 155 -8.14 14.68 -15.52
C ARG A 155 -8.53 15.62 -16.66
N ASP A 156 -7.81 15.54 -17.78
CA ASP A 156 -8.05 16.34 -18.97
C ASP A 156 -9.37 15.96 -19.65
N LEU A 157 -9.69 14.66 -19.72
CA LEU A 157 -10.92 14.18 -20.35
C LEU A 157 -12.18 14.39 -19.50
N THR A 158 -12.07 14.26 -18.17
CA THR A 158 -13.24 14.22 -17.27
C THR A 158 -13.47 15.52 -16.51
N GLY A 159 -12.48 16.41 -16.47
CA GLY A 159 -12.58 17.66 -15.73
C GLY A 159 -12.38 17.53 -14.22
N ASN A 160 -12.02 16.34 -13.69
CA ASN A 160 -11.75 16.11 -12.27
C ASN A 160 -10.84 14.88 -12.03
N PHE A 161 -10.49 14.59 -10.78
CA PHE A 161 -9.62 13.47 -10.39
C PHE A 161 -10.35 12.21 -9.91
N VAL A 162 -11.69 12.17 -9.95
CA VAL A 162 -12.48 11.08 -9.34
C VAL A 162 -12.11 9.72 -9.93
N TRP A 163 -12.05 9.64 -11.26
CA TRP A 163 -11.68 8.40 -11.96
C TRP A 163 -10.23 7.98 -11.71
N SER A 164 -9.33 8.96 -11.56
CA SER A 164 -7.93 8.72 -11.25
C SER A 164 -7.73 8.09 -9.86
N VAL A 165 -8.67 8.27 -8.95
CA VAL A 165 -8.69 7.64 -7.62
C VAL A 165 -9.44 6.30 -7.62
N TYR A 166 -10.55 6.18 -8.36
CA TYR A 166 -11.33 4.94 -8.39
C TYR A 166 -10.64 3.79 -9.13
N ILE A 167 -9.89 4.07 -10.19
CA ILE A 167 -9.13 3.03 -10.91
C ILE A 167 -8.15 2.30 -9.98
N PRO A 168 -7.24 2.97 -9.26
CA PRO A 168 -6.38 2.29 -8.29
C PRO A 168 -7.18 1.59 -7.19
N ALA A 169 -8.29 2.18 -6.71
CA ALA A 169 -9.12 1.54 -5.70
C ALA A 169 -9.63 0.16 -6.15
N VAL A 170 -10.11 0.05 -7.39
CA VAL A 170 -10.53 -1.22 -8.01
C VAL A 170 -9.34 -2.17 -8.20
N MET A 171 -8.20 -1.68 -8.70
CA MET A 171 -7.00 -2.50 -8.88
C MET A 171 -6.51 -3.11 -7.57
N LEU A 172 -6.65 -2.39 -6.45
CA LEU A 172 -6.27 -2.87 -5.11
C LEU A 172 -7.20 -3.98 -4.60
N ILE A 173 -8.48 -3.99 -4.98
CA ILE A 173 -9.38 -5.12 -4.68
C ILE A 173 -8.81 -6.39 -5.32
N PHE A 174 -8.49 -6.34 -6.61
CA PHE A 174 -7.89 -7.47 -7.31
C PHE A 174 -6.54 -7.87 -6.74
N SER A 175 -5.71 -6.90 -6.34
CA SER A 175 -4.44 -7.16 -5.64
C SER A 175 -4.66 -7.91 -4.32
N SER A 176 -5.58 -7.43 -3.48
CA SER A 176 -5.88 -8.07 -2.19
C SER A 176 -6.35 -9.52 -2.38
N PHE A 177 -7.26 -9.77 -3.33
CA PHE A 177 -7.67 -11.12 -3.70
C PHE A 177 -6.51 -11.96 -4.23
N ALA A 178 -5.68 -11.41 -5.12
CA ALA A 178 -4.53 -12.12 -5.66
C ALA A 178 -3.53 -12.53 -4.57
N VAL A 179 -3.24 -11.66 -3.60
CA VAL A 179 -2.40 -12.00 -2.44
C VAL A 179 -3.08 -13.06 -1.59
N ALA A 180 -4.39 -12.94 -1.34
CA ALA A 180 -5.15 -13.90 -0.55
C ALA A 180 -5.13 -15.33 -1.14
N LEU A 181 -5.08 -15.47 -2.46
CA LEU A 181 -5.07 -16.76 -3.16
C LEU A 181 -3.69 -17.46 -3.19
N ILE A 182 -2.60 -16.78 -2.83
CA ILE A 182 -1.25 -17.38 -2.84
C ILE A 182 -1.14 -18.47 -1.77
N SER A 183 -0.97 -19.73 -2.18
CA SER A 183 -0.80 -20.90 -1.30
C SER A 183 0.62 -21.48 -1.38
N PRO A 184 1.19 -22.05 -0.28
CA PRO A 184 0.60 -22.19 1.06
C PRO A 184 1.22 -21.26 2.11
N ALA A 185 0.45 -21.00 3.17
CA ALA A 185 0.96 -20.58 4.47
C ALA A 185 1.76 -21.73 5.10
N PHE A 186 3.02 -21.95 4.71
CA PHE A 186 3.81 -23.01 5.34
C PHE A 186 4.18 -22.60 6.77
N SER A 187 3.46 -23.17 7.74
CA SER A 187 4.01 -23.42 9.06
C SER A 187 5.19 -24.38 8.91
N PHE A 188 6.41 -23.93 9.17
CA PHE A 188 7.43 -24.84 9.69
C PHE A 188 7.32 -24.79 11.20
N ARG A 189 6.42 -25.61 11.74
CA ARG A 189 6.57 -26.08 13.11
C ARG A 189 7.67 -27.13 13.05
N GLU A 190 8.92 -26.71 13.24
CA GLU A 190 9.95 -27.66 13.64
C GLU A 190 9.57 -28.15 15.04
N ARG A 191 8.92 -29.32 15.08
CA ARG A 191 8.89 -30.16 16.27
C ARG A 191 10.33 -30.39 16.70
N GLY A 192 10.56 -30.29 18.01
CA GLY A 192 11.86 -30.43 18.63
C GLY A 192 12.63 -31.64 18.10
N SER A 193 13.84 -31.36 17.64
CA SER A 193 14.89 -32.35 17.43
C SER A 193 16.11 -31.93 18.24
N LYS A 194 16.01 -31.99 19.57
CA LYS A 194 17.13 -32.18 20.52
C LYS A 194 16.69 -32.93 21.79
N ALA A 195 15.82 -33.91 21.64
CA ALA A 195 15.76 -35.05 22.56
C ALA A 195 16.10 -36.26 21.70
N LEU A 196 17.03 -37.10 22.17
CA LEU A 196 17.63 -38.26 21.49
C LEU A 196 18.87 -37.94 20.64
N ALA A 197 19.99 -37.70 21.33
CA ALA A 197 21.21 -38.48 21.15
C ALA A 197 22.28 -37.89 22.08
N HIS A 198 22.52 -38.51 23.23
CA HIS A 198 23.83 -39.05 23.57
C HIS A 198 23.63 -40.09 24.70
N PRO A 199 24.22 -41.30 24.54
CA PRO A 199 24.18 -42.38 25.54
C PRO A 199 25.03 -42.05 26.78
#